data_AF-A0A529N768-F1
#
_entry.id   AF-A0A529N768-F1
#
_cell.length_a   1.000
_cell.length_b   1.000
_cell.length_c   1.000
_cell.angle_alpha   90.00
_cell.angle_beta   90.00
_cell.angle_gamma   90.00
#
_symmetry.space_group_name_H-M   'P 1'
#
loop_
_entity.id
_entity.type
_entity.pdbx_description
1 polymer ?
#
loop_
_entity_poly.entity_id
_entity_poly.type
_entity_poly.pdbx_seq_one_letter_code
_entity_poly.pdbx_strand_id
1 'polypeptide(L)'
;DWIRVKAPVSKGYAETREIVKSHKLVTVCEEAGCPNIGECWDKKHATFMIMGEICTRACAFCNVATGIPTALDADEPARVAH
;
A
#
# COMPACT_ATOMS: atom_id res chain seq x y z
N ASP A 1 -8.36 -7.45 -25.43
CA ASP A 1 -7.24 -6.78 -24.74
C ASP A 1 -7.61 -5.38 -24.31
N TRP A 2 -8.23 -5.21 -23.14
CA TRP A 2 -8.64 -3.88 -22.65
C TRP A 2 -8.15 -3.54 -21.24
N ILE A 3 -7.83 -4.54 -20.41
CA ILE A 3 -7.38 -4.37 -19.02
C ILE A 3 -5.96 -4.92 -18.83
N ARG A 4 -4.97 -4.19 -19.33
CA ARG A 4 -3.54 -4.50 -19.13
C ARG A 4 -2.79 -3.23 -18.78
N VAL A 5 -1.91 -3.33 -17.80
CA VAL A 5 -1.01 -2.26 -17.37
C VAL A 5 0.44 -2.70 -17.53
N LYS A 6 1.33 -1.74 -17.79
CA LYS A 6 2.77 -2.00 -17.84
C LYS A 6 3.34 -2.00 -16.42
N ALA A 7 4.43 -2.73 -16.21
CA ALA A 7 5.16 -2.66 -14.96
C ALA A 7 5.62 -1.22 -14.67
N PRO A 8 5.53 -0.75 -13.42
CA PRO A 8 5.93 0.60 -13.07
C PRO A 8 7.45 0.77 -13.16
N VAL A 9 7.89 1.75 -13.94
CA VAL A 9 9.31 2.09 -14.15
C VAL A 9 9.59 3.59 -13.98
N SER A 10 8.60 4.36 -13.55
CA SER A 10 8.73 5.82 -13.44
C SER A 10 9.55 6.22 -12.21
N LYS A 11 10.13 7.41 -12.27
CA LYS A 11 10.88 7.99 -11.15
C LYS A 11 9.97 8.26 -9.95
N GLY A 12 8.76 8.80 -10.18
CA GLY A 12 7.82 9.12 -9.10
C GLY A 12 7.32 7.89 -8.35
N TYR A 13 7.15 6.75 -9.05
CA TYR A 13 6.89 5.46 -8.40
C TYR A 13 8.03 5.06 -7.46
N ALA A 14 9.28 5.13 -7.93
CA ALA A 14 10.44 4.76 -7.12
C ALA A 14 10.62 5.67 -5.89
N GLU A 15 10.41 6.98 -6.05
CA GLU A 15 10.46 7.95 -4.95
C GLU A 15 9.38 7.67 -3.90
N THR A 16 8.12 7.50 -4.33
CA THR A 16 7.01 7.20 -3.41
C THR A 16 7.23 5.87 -2.70
N ARG A 17 7.73 4.85 -3.41
CA ARG A 17 8.08 3.56 -2.82
C ARG A 17 9.12 3.69 -1.72
N GLU A 18 10.13 4.51 -1.94
CA GLU A 18 11.18 4.73 -0.95
C GLU A 18 10.65 5.45 0.30
N ILE A 19 9.76 6.42 0.13
CA ILE A 19 9.08 7.11 1.25
C ILE A 19 8.27 6.12 2.08
N VAL A 20 7.42 5.32 1.44
CA VAL A 20 6.57 4.31 2.10
C VAL A 20 7.44 3.34 2.90
N LYS A 21 8.51 2.81 2.30
CA LYS A 21 9.41 1.85 2.96
C LYS A 21 10.21 2.47 4.10
N SER A 22 10.80 3.64 3.89
CA SER A 22 11.62 4.32 4.91
C SER A 22 10.81 4.69 6.16
N HIS A 23 9.53 5.01 5.99
CA HIS A 23 8.61 5.34 7.09
C HIS A 23 7.86 4.13 7.64
N LYS A 24 8.14 2.91 7.17
CA LYS A 24 7.46 1.67 7.59
C LYS A 24 5.94 1.79 7.50
N LEU A 25 5.47 2.33 6.38
CA LEU A 25 4.04 2.50 6.10
C LEU A 25 3.52 1.34 5.27
N VAL A 26 2.27 0.96 5.51
CA VAL A 26 1.55 -0.04 4.73
C VAL A 26 0.56 0.68 3.82
N THR A 27 0.41 0.23 2.58
CA THR A 27 -0.53 0.84 1.62
C THR A 27 -1.45 -0.22 1.03
N VAL A 28 -2.71 0.15 0.80
CA VAL A 28 -3.64 -0.72 0.05
C VAL A 28 -3.22 -0.85 -1.42
N CYS A 29 -2.40 0.10 -1.91
CA CYS A 29 -1.84 0.06 -3.25
C CYS A 29 -1.00 -1.20 -3.46
N GLU A 30 -0.17 -1.56 -2.48
CA GLU A 30 0.68 -2.76 -2.49
C GLU A 30 -0.11 -4.00 -2.04
N GLU A 31 -0.75 -3.95 -0.87
CA GLU A 31 -1.37 -5.15 -0.26
C GLU A 31 -2.54 -5.71 -1.06
N ALA A 32 -3.33 -4.84 -1.73
CA ALA A 32 -4.42 -5.30 -2.58
C ALA A 32 -3.97 -5.64 -4.02
N GLY A 33 -2.69 -5.49 -4.36
CA GLY A 33 -2.18 -5.74 -5.71
C GLY A 33 -2.79 -4.80 -6.76
N CYS A 34 -2.96 -3.52 -6.41
CA CYS A 34 -3.69 -2.57 -7.26
C CYS A 34 -2.95 -2.34 -8.59
N PRO A 35 -3.59 -2.55 -9.76
CA PRO A 35 -2.94 -2.39 -11.06
C PRO A 35 -2.56 -0.92 -11.37
N ASN A 36 -3.15 0.04 -10.65
CA ASN A 36 -2.92 1.47 -10.84
C ASN A 36 -1.77 2.03 -9.99
N ILE A 37 -1.07 1.19 -9.20
CA ILE A 37 -0.01 1.65 -8.29
C ILE A 37 1.05 2.50 -9.00
N GLY A 38 1.44 2.13 -10.22
CA GLY A 38 2.41 2.87 -11.01
C GLY A 38 1.96 4.29 -11.34
N GLU A 39 0.72 4.45 -11.82
CA GLU A 39 0.18 5.77 -12.19
C GLU A 39 -0.10 6.65 -10.96
N CYS A 40 -0.69 6.07 -9.91
CA CYS A 40 -1.02 6.79 -8.69
C CYS A 40 0.26 7.31 -8.00
N TRP A 41 1.27 6.45 -7.86
CA TRP A 41 2.51 6.82 -7.16
C TRP A 41 3.38 7.77 -7.98
N ASP A 42 3.33 7.72 -9.32
CA ASP A 42 3.99 8.73 -10.15
C ASP A 42 3.43 10.14 -9.91
N LYS A 43 2.13 10.22 -9.59
CA LYS A 43 1.41 11.46 -9.21
C LYS A 43 1.50 11.78 -7.72
N LYS A 44 2.29 11.03 -6.94
CA LYS A 44 2.40 11.17 -5.48
C LYS A 44 1.07 10.96 -4.74
N HIS A 45 0.21 10.08 -5.27
CA HIS A 45 -1.03 9.66 -4.61
C HIS A 45 -0.87 8.25 -4.07
N ALA A 46 -1.07 8.08 -2.76
CA ALA A 46 -1.09 6.78 -2.10
C ALA A 46 -2.23 6.72 -1.09
N THR A 47 -2.76 5.52 -0.87
CA THR A 47 -3.77 5.25 0.17
C THR A 47 -3.15 4.33 1.20
N PHE A 48 -3.01 4.83 2.42
CA PHE A 48 -2.41 4.10 3.52
C PHE A 48 -3.41 3.13 4.16
N MET A 49 -2.90 1.99 4.62
CA MET A 49 -3.60 1.10 5.52
C MET A 49 -3.04 1.31 6.91
N ILE A 50 -3.94 1.56 7.86
CA ILE A 50 -3.62 1.61 9.29
C ILE A 50 -3.85 0.24 9.90
N MET A 51 -3.26 0.00 11.07
CA MET A 51 -3.34 -1.27 11.80
C MET A 51 -2.66 -2.45 11.07
N GLY A 52 -1.70 -2.16 10.19
CA GLY A 52 -0.89 -3.15 9.49
C GLY A 52 -1.54 -3.79 8.25
N GLU A 53 -0.89 -4.85 7.76
CA GLU A 53 -1.20 -5.53 6.49
C GLU A 53 -2.10 -6.77 6.64
N ILE A 54 -2.44 -7.15 7.88
CA ILE A 54 -3.22 -8.36 8.16
C ILE A 54 -4.65 -8.00 8.52
N CYS A 55 -5.60 -8.44 7.70
CA CYS A 55 -7.02 -8.30 7.97
C CYS A 55 -7.55 -9.51 8.76
N THR A 56 -8.41 -9.27 9.75
CA THR A 56 -9.10 -10.35 10.49
C THR A 56 -10.30 -10.92 9.73
N ARG A 57 -10.68 -10.31 8.59
CA ARG A 57 -11.80 -10.74 7.74
C ARG A 57 -11.29 -11.28 6.41
N ALA A 58 -11.97 -12.31 5.91
CA ALA A 58 -11.67 -12.97 4.64
C ALA A 58 -12.69 -12.61 3.55
N CYS A 59 -12.68 -11.35 3.08
CA CYS A 59 -13.56 -10.95 1.98
C CYS A 59 -13.13 -11.67 0.69
N ALA A 60 -14.07 -12.34 0.00
CA ALA A 60 -13.76 -13.20 -1.16
C ALA A 60 -13.07 -12.50 -2.34
N PHE A 61 -13.16 -11.17 -2.42
CA PHE A 61 -12.54 -10.38 -3.49
C PHE A 61 -11.23 -9.68 -3.06
N CYS A 62 -10.93 -9.67 -1.77
CA CYS A 62 -9.82 -8.89 -1.23
C CYS A 62 -8.53 -9.71 -1.23
N ASN A 63 -7.44 -9.13 -1.71
CA ASN A 63 -6.14 -9.78 -1.78
C ASN A 63 -5.27 -9.57 -0.53
N VAL A 64 -5.71 -8.73 0.42
CA VAL A 64 -5.00 -8.46 1.68
C VAL A 64 -4.88 -9.75 2.50
N ALA A 65 -3.71 -9.97 3.11
CA ALA A 65 -3.45 -11.15 3.92
C ALA A 65 -4.48 -11.29 5.05
N THR A 66 -5.06 -12.50 5.20
CA THR A 66 -5.98 -12.80 6.29
C THR A 66 -5.24 -13.50 7.43
N GLY A 67 -5.45 -13.06 8.67
CA GLY A 67 -4.81 -13.70 9.83
C GLY A 67 -5.02 -12.96 11.15
N ILE A 68 -4.16 -13.27 12.11
CA ILE A 68 -4.10 -12.58 13.41
C ILE A 68 -3.07 -11.45 13.28
N PRO A 69 -3.47 -10.17 13.41
CA PRO A 69 -2.57 -9.04 13.31
C PRO A 69 -1.64 -8.92 14.53
N THR A 70 -0.62 -8.09 14.40
CA THR A 70 0.28 -7.72 15.50
C THR A 70 -0.40 -6.75 16.47
N ALA A 71 0.28 -6.43 17.57
CA ALA A 71 -0.16 -5.38 18.48
C ALA A 71 -0.28 -4.03 17.75
N LEU A 72 -1.21 -3.18 18.24
CA LEU A 72 -1.39 -1.84 17.70
C LEU A 72 -0.14 -0.99 17.95
N ASP A 73 0.26 -0.27 16.92
CA ASP A 73 1.39 0.65 16.97
C ASP A 73 0.88 2.07 17.26
N ALA A 74 1.20 2.57 18.45
CA ALA A 74 0.78 3.91 18.88
C ALA A 74 1.45 5.05 18.08
N ASP A 75 2.60 4.77 17.46
CA ASP A 75 3.37 5.75 16.68
C ASP A 75 3.00 5.72 15.18
N GLU A 76 2.12 4.79 14.74
CA GLU A 76 1.65 4.71 13.35
C GLU A 76 1.07 6.04 12.84
N PRO A 77 0.21 6.78 13.60
CA PRO A 77 -0.32 8.06 13.14
C PRO A 77 0.77 9.10 12.88
N ALA A 78 1.84 9.11 13.69
CA ALA A 78 2.94 10.06 13.53
C ALA A 78 3.76 9.76 12.27
N ARG A 79 3.93 8.49 11.89
CA ARG A 79 4.61 8.11 10.65
C ARG A 79 3.78 8.42 9.40
N VAL A 80 2.45 8.29 9.48
CA VAL A 80 1.54 8.59 8.36
C VAL A 80 1.47 10.10 8.08
N ALA A 81 1.56 10.95 9.11
CA ALA A 81 1.44 12.40 8.98
C ALA A 81 2.69 13.10 8.40
N HIS A 82 3.77 12.35 8.14
CA HIS A 82 5.12 12.87 7.96
C HIS A 82 5.43 13.40 6.56
#